data_AF-K0AZ66-F1
#
_entry.id   AF-K0AZ66-F1
#
_cell.length_a   1.000
_cell.length_b   1.000
_cell.length_c   1.000
_cell.angle_alpha   90.00
_cell.angle_beta   90.00
_cell.angle_gamma   90.00
#
_symmetry.space_group_name_H-M   'P 1'
#
loop_
_entity.id
_entity.type
_entity.pdbx_description
1 polymer ?
#
loop_
_entity_poly.entity_id
_entity_poly.type
_entity_poly.pdbx_seq_one_letter_code
_entity_poly.pdbx_strand_id
1 'polypeptide(L)'
;MIKGIGIDIIEIDRIKSIVSKNKRFLQKIFTESEIEYIKSRNYNSNTISGLFSSKEAISKVLGTGISGFNWTDIEIIHDQLGKPRVKLKGNAKIISDNKNIDQILLSISHSNKDAISVAIGEQNMDKSISNIKNVNWTRGILIKREEDSHKGTYGRVGVIAGSEGMAGAPYLTSKSALRTGSGLVYSIVPKSIFTISQIKNTEVIVKSFECLSDIMAHSKDIDVVALGPGIGVNQNTIEMVKHILENLKKPIVLDADGINCISQCRDVLLSRNETTIITPHPGEMSRLINVDISEIQKNREKYSMEVAKRYGVIVVLKGSGTVVCDGKDIYINTTGNPGMSTSGSGDVLTGVIASLLGQGIGALDAAKLGAYLHGLAGDIAKEEKGEYGIIASDIIDYIPTAIKKIT
;
A
#
# COMPACT_ATOMS: atom_id res chain seq x y z
N MET A 1 5.51 0.12 -15.56
CA MET A 1 5.87 -1.17 -16.23
C MET A 1 5.93 -0.97 -17.73
N ILE A 2 6.96 -1.48 -18.43
CA ILE A 2 7.06 -1.37 -19.90
C ILE A 2 6.05 -2.32 -20.56
N LYS A 3 5.30 -1.79 -21.53
CA LYS A 3 4.22 -2.51 -22.25
C LYS A 3 4.52 -2.73 -23.73
N GLY A 4 5.40 -1.93 -24.31
CA GLY A 4 5.78 -2.04 -25.70
C GLY A 4 7.01 -1.20 -26.00
N ILE A 5 7.78 -1.63 -26.99
CA ILE A 5 8.97 -0.94 -27.48
C ILE A 5 8.88 -0.85 -29.00
N GLY A 6 9.30 0.27 -29.56
CA GLY A 6 9.39 0.47 -31.00
C GLY A 6 10.66 1.22 -31.36
N ILE A 7 11.29 0.78 -32.43
CA ILE A 7 12.43 1.47 -33.04
C ILE A 7 12.20 1.53 -34.54
N ASP A 8 12.51 2.66 -35.16
CA ASP A 8 12.44 2.81 -36.60
C ASP A 8 13.56 3.69 -37.14
N ILE A 9 13.99 3.40 -38.37
CA ILE A 9 15.03 4.13 -39.07
C ILE A 9 14.58 4.43 -40.51
N ILE A 10 14.78 5.67 -40.94
CA ILE A 10 14.32 6.18 -42.23
C ILE A 10 15.45 6.90 -42.94
N GLU A 11 15.69 6.53 -44.20
CA GLU A 11 16.57 7.27 -45.10
C GLU A 11 15.96 8.62 -45.47
N ILE A 12 16.69 9.71 -45.21
CA ILE A 12 16.23 11.09 -45.42
C ILE A 12 15.99 11.37 -46.91
N ASP A 13 16.85 10.85 -47.79
CA ASP A 13 16.71 11.04 -49.24
C ASP A 13 15.44 10.38 -49.79
N ARG A 14 15.00 9.26 -49.20
CA ARG A 14 13.74 8.61 -49.55
C ARG A 14 12.56 9.52 -49.24
N ILE A 15 12.52 10.13 -48.05
CA ILE A 15 11.46 11.07 -47.67
C ILE A 15 11.49 12.31 -48.55
N LYS A 16 12.67 12.88 -48.81
CA LYS A 16 12.84 14.03 -49.69
C LYS A 16 12.30 13.76 -51.11
N SER A 17 12.56 12.56 -51.65
CA SER A 17 12.04 12.11 -52.95
C SER A 17 10.51 11.96 -52.95
N ILE A 18 9.92 11.45 -51.87
CA ILE A 18 8.46 11.28 -51.75
C ILE A 18 7.77 12.64 -51.65
N VAL A 19 8.28 13.54 -50.80
CA VAL A 19 7.69 14.88 -50.60
C VAL A 19 7.73 15.71 -51.89
N SER A 20 8.81 15.61 -52.67
CA SER A 20 8.91 16.33 -53.94
C SER A 20 7.94 15.81 -55.01
N LYS A 21 7.67 14.49 -55.02
CA LYS A 21 6.77 13.84 -55.99
C LYS A 21 5.30 13.88 -55.60
N ASN A 22 4.98 13.90 -54.30
CA ASN A 22 3.62 13.80 -53.81
C ASN A 22 3.28 14.93 -52.84
N LYS A 23 2.65 15.98 -53.36
CA LYS A 23 2.22 17.15 -52.59
C LYS A 23 1.21 16.84 -51.47
N ARG A 24 0.50 15.70 -51.54
CA ARG A 24 -0.46 15.25 -50.52
C ARG A 24 0.16 14.40 -49.41
N PHE A 25 1.44 14.02 -49.54
CA PHE A 25 2.10 13.15 -48.56
C PHE A 25 2.05 13.73 -47.15
N LEU A 26 2.39 15.02 -47.00
CA LEU A 26 2.41 15.65 -45.69
C LEU A 26 1.02 15.67 -45.03
N GLN A 27 -0.02 15.96 -45.80
CA GLN A 27 -1.42 16.01 -45.33
C GLN A 27 -1.97 14.63 -44.93
N LYS A 28 -1.46 13.56 -45.56
CA LYS A 28 -1.89 12.19 -45.24
C LYS A 28 -1.26 11.66 -43.95
N ILE A 29 -0.03 12.08 -43.66
CA ILE A 29 0.78 11.50 -42.57
C ILE A 29 0.76 12.37 -41.31
N PHE A 30 0.81 13.69 -41.47
CA PHE A 30 0.99 14.63 -40.38
C PHE A 30 -0.30 15.37 -40.07
N THR A 31 -0.51 15.65 -38.78
CA THR A 31 -1.56 16.52 -38.29
C THR A 31 -1.29 17.98 -38.67
N GLU A 32 -2.30 18.85 -38.56
CA GLU A 32 -2.14 20.28 -38.89
C GLU A 32 -1.03 20.96 -38.07
N SER A 33 -0.97 20.67 -36.77
CA SER A 33 0.07 21.17 -35.85
C SER A 33 1.47 20.69 -36.23
N GLU A 34 1.62 19.43 -36.64
CA GLU A 34 2.90 18.90 -37.13
C GLU A 34 3.32 19.55 -38.46
N ILE A 35 2.36 19.83 -39.35
CA ILE A 35 2.62 20.54 -40.61
C ILE A 35 3.06 21.99 -40.33
N GLU A 36 2.46 22.67 -39.37
CA GLU A 36 2.91 24.00 -38.92
C GLU A 36 4.33 23.97 -38.34
N TYR A 37 4.65 22.93 -37.57
CA TYR A 37 6.01 22.72 -37.07
C TYR A 37 7.01 22.45 -38.21
N ILE A 38 6.64 21.64 -39.20
CA ILE A 38 7.47 21.40 -40.38
C ILE A 38 7.70 22.71 -41.17
N LYS A 39 6.66 23.56 -41.30
CA LYS A 39 6.74 24.86 -41.94
C LYS A 39 7.69 25.81 -41.21
N SER A 40 7.63 25.86 -39.87
CA SER A 40 8.52 26.70 -39.06
C SER A 40 9.99 26.25 -39.14
N ARG A 41 10.22 24.98 -39.48
CA ARG A 41 11.54 24.41 -39.82
C ARG A 41 11.89 24.48 -41.32
N ASN A 42 11.17 25.29 -42.10
CA ASN A 42 11.39 25.49 -43.53
C ASN A 42 11.39 24.18 -44.34
N TYR A 43 10.48 23.25 -44.03
CA TYR A 43 10.35 21.95 -44.70
C TYR A 43 11.63 21.11 -44.70
N ASN A 44 12.45 21.24 -43.66
CA ASN A 44 13.69 20.48 -43.51
C ASN A 44 13.43 18.97 -43.58
N SER A 45 14.12 18.27 -44.49
CA SER A 45 13.92 16.84 -44.73
C SER A 45 14.29 15.98 -43.51
N ASN A 46 15.23 16.41 -42.67
CA ASN A 46 15.60 15.71 -41.44
C ASN A 46 14.45 15.79 -40.43
N THR A 47 13.81 16.96 -40.29
CA THR A 47 12.63 17.13 -39.44
C THR A 47 11.48 16.24 -39.89
N ILE A 48 11.17 16.24 -41.19
CA ILE A 48 10.09 15.41 -41.74
C ILE A 48 10.39 13.92 -41.53
N SER A 49 11.65 13.51 -41.76
CA SER A 49 12.07 12.11 -41.59
C SER A 49 12.06 11.67 -40.13
N GLY A 50 12.47 12.54 -39.20
CA GLY A 50 12.40 12.27 -37.76
C GLY A 50 10.97 12.09 -37.28
N LEU A 51 10.04 12.96 -37.69
CA LEU A 51 8.62 12.82 -37.35
C LEU A 51 8.01 11.56 -37.97
N PHE A 52 8.36 11.24 -39.23
CA PHE A 52 7.88 10.02 -39.88
C PHE A 52 8.37 8.75 -39.16
N SER A 53 9.67 8.67 -38.91
CA SER A 53 10.31 7.59 -38.14
C SER A 53 9.67 7.42 -36.76
N SER A 54 9.33 8.52 -36.10
CA SER A 54 8.68 8.49 -34.79
C SER A 54 7.29 7.86 -34.85
N LYS A 55 6.48 8.16 -35.86
CA LYS A 55 5.15 7.54 -36.02
C LYS A 55 5.25 6.03 -36.28
N GLU A 56 6.22 5.60 -37.07
CA GLU A 56 6.53 4.17 -37.28
C GLU A 56 6.96 3.48 -35.97
N ALA A 57 7.87 4.10 -35.19
CA ALA A 57 8.28 3.57 -33.90
C ALA A 57 7.10 3.44 -32.92
N ILE A 58 6.23 4.46 -32.84
CA ILE A 58 5.02 4.43 -32.00
C ILE A 58 4.04 3.35 -32.47
N SER A 59 3.88 3.15 -33.78
CA SER A 59 3.07 2.07 -34.34
C SER A 59 3.51 0.68 -33.87
N LYS A 60 4.83 0.46 -33.77
CA LYS A 60 5.41 -0.78 -33.22
C LYS A 60 5.12 -0.95 -31.73
N VAL A 61 5.15 0.14 -30.95
CA VAL A 61 4.72 0.13 -29.53
C VAL A 61 3.26 -0.31 -29.40
N LEU A 62 2.38 0.20 -30.26
CA LEU A 62 0.95 -0.16 -30.26
C LEU A 62 0.70 -1.58 -30.80
N GLY A 63 1.62 -2.17 -31.55
CA GLY A 63 1.65 -3.58 -31.93
C GLY A 63 0.55 -4.02 -32.90
N THR A 64 -0.11 -3.09 -33.58
CA THR A 64 -1.12 -3.38 -34.62
C THR A 64 -0.56 -3.21 -36.04
N GLY A 65 0.62 -2.60 -36.17
CA GLY A 65 1.02 -1.97 -37.41
C GLY A 65 0.09 -0.80 -37.77
N ILE A 66 0.33 -0.17 -38.92
CA ILE A 66 -0.39 1.05 -39.34
C ILE A 66 -1.82 0.75 -39.84
N SER A 67 -2.18 -0.52 -40.06
CA SER A 67 -3.54 -0.90 -40.47
C SER A 67 -4.58 -0.69 -39.37
N GLY A 68 -4.15 -0.52 -38.12
CA GLY A 68 -5.03 -0.36 -36.97
C GLY A 68 -5.51 1.07 -36.71
N PHE A 69 -4.93 2.10 -37.31
CA PHE A 69 -5.28 3.50 -37.02
C PHE A 69 -4.78 4.44 -38.13
N ASN A 70 -5.24 5.70 -38.13
CA ASN A 70 -4.75 6.69 -39.09
C ASN A 70 -3.40 7.26 -38.64
N TRP A 71 -2.53 7.63 -39.59
CA TRP A 71 -1.26 8.30 -39.26
C TRP A 71 -1.43 9.57 -38.41
N THR A 72 -2.55 10.27 -38.61
CA THR A 72 -2.92 11.48 -37.88
C THR A 72 -3.50 11.20 -36.49
N ASP A 73 -3.75 9.93 -36.13
CA ASP A 73 -4.10 9.51 -34.77
C ASP A 73 -2.88 9.55 -33.83
N ILE A 74 -1.66 9.58 -34.40
CA ILE A 74 -0.42 9.82 -33.67
C ILE A 74 0.01 11.25 -33.95
N GLU A 75 0.20 12.06 -32.93
CA GLU A 75 0.71 13.43 -33.04
C GLU A 75 1.98 13.58 -32.18
N ILE A 76 3.03 14.13 -32.79
CA ILE A 76 4.29 14.42 -32.09
C ILE A 76 4.34 15.91 -31.79
N ILE A 77 4.34 16.24 -30.51
CA ILE A 77 4.46 17.62 -30.01
C ILE A 77 5.82 17.81 -29.36
N HIS A 78 6.30 19.06 -29.28
CA HIS A 78 7.54 19.39 -28.59
C HIS A 78 7.21 20.33 -27.43
N ASP A 79 7.81 20.09 -26.25
CA ASP A 79 7.65 21.00 -25.12
C ASP A 79 8.54 22.25 -25.24
N GLN A 80 8.48 23.13 -24.23
CA GLN A 80 9.23 24.40 -24.22
C GLN A 80 10.76 24.21 -24.30
N LEU A 81 11.27 23.03 -23.92
CA LEU A 81 12.67 22.67 -23.99
C LEU A 81 13.02 21.92 -25.29
N GLY A 82 12.04 21.75 -26.19
CA GLY A 82 12.20 21.02 -27.44
C GLY A 82 12.17 19.50 -27.29
N LYS A 83 11.80 18.95 -26.13
CA LYS A 83 11.70 17.50 -25.94
C LYS A 83 10.44 16.96 -26.64
N PRO A 84 10.54 15.90 -27.46
CA PRO A 84 9.39 15.33 -28.14
C PRO A 84 8.48 14.60 -27.15
N ARG A 85 7.16 14.72 -27.36
CA ARG A 85 6.11 14.00 -26.62
C ARG A 85 5.09 13.45 -27.61
N VAL A 86 4.46 12.34 -27.21
CA VAL A 86 3.45 11.66 -28.02
C VAL A 86 2.06 11.98 -27.52
N LYS A 87 1.18 12.38 -28.44
CA LYS A 87 -0.25 12.54 -28.18
C LYS A 87 -1.01 11.59 -29.10
N LEU A 88 -1.75 10.66 -28.51
CA LEU A 88 -2.59 9.72 -29.25
C LEU A 88 -4.04 10.20 -29.28
N LYS A 89 -4.70 10.02 -30.42
CA LYS A 89 -6.11 10.32 -30.68
C LYS A 89 -6.76 9.11 -31.38
N GLY A 90 -8.07 9.21 -31.61
CA GLY A 90 -8.80 8.25 -32.45
C GLY A 90 -8.57 6.80 -32.04
N ASN A 91 -8.34 5.93 -33.03
CA ASN A 91 -8.20 4.51 -32.76
C ASN A 91 -6.85 4.16 -32.11
N ALA A 92 -5.79 4.95 -32.35
CA ALA A 92 -4.50 4.75 -31.68
C ALA A 92 -4.62 4.92 -30.17
N LYS A 93 -5.43 5.88 -29.69
CA LYS A 93 -5.70 6.07 -28.26
C LYS A 93 -6.46 4.88 -27.66
N ILE A 94 -7.47 4.37 -28.36
CA ILE A 94 -8.25 3.21 -27.93
C ILE A 94 -7.36 1.97 -27.80
N ILE A 95 -6.48 1.73 -28.77
CA ILE A 95 -5.52 0.62 -28.73
C ILE A 95 -4.54 0.78 -27.55
N SER A 96 -4.03 1.99 -27.33
CA SER A 96 -3.16 2.31 -26.18
C SER A 96 -3.85 1.98 -24.86
N ASP A 97 -5.11 2.40 -24.70
CA ASP A 97 -5.90 2.18 -23.48
C ASP A 97 -6.16 0.69 -23.25
N ASN A 98 -6.57 -0.06 -24.28
CA ASN A 98 -6.77 -1.50 -24.19
C ASN A 98 -5.49 -2.26 -23.81
N LYS A 99 -4.33 -1.73 -24.16
CA LYS A 99 -3.01 -2.28 -23.78
C LYS A 99 -2.48 -1.74 -22.45
N ASN A 100 -3.23 -0.87 -21.78
CA ASN A 100 -2.82 -0.18 -20.56
C ASN A 100 -1.49 0.58 -20.73
N ILE A 101 -1.32 1.27 -21.86
CA ILE A 101 -0.19 2.16 -22.12
C ILE A 101 -0.61 3.58 -21.77
N ASP A 102 -0.05 4.12 -20.70
CA ASP A 102 -0.41 5.43 -20.15
C ASP A 102 0.41 6.57 -20.74
N GLN A 103 1.66 6.28 -21.07
CA GLN A 103 2.57 7.22 -21.70
C GLN A 103 3.47 6.52 -22.71
N ILE A 104 3.88 7.25 -23.75
CA ILE A 104 4.90 6.80 -24.68
C ILE A 104 6.05 7.80 -24.63
N LEU A 105 7.19 7.33 -24.12
CA LEU A 105 8.45 8.07 -24.16
C LEU A 105 9.01 7.99 -25.58
N LEU A 106 9.48 9.11 -26.11
CA LEU A 106 10.00 9.20 -27.48
C LEU A 106 11.35 9.91 -27.46
N SER A 107 12.29 9.38 -28.24
CA SER A 107 13.56 10.02 -28.57
C SER A 107 13.77 9.99 -30.07
N ILE A 108 14.24 11.09 -30.63
CA ILE A 108 14.44 11.29 -32.07
C ILE A 108 15.88 11.75 -32.27
N SER A 109 16.59 11.12 -33.22
CA SER A 109 17.92 11.54 -33.65
C SER A 109 18.01 11.47 -35.17
N HIS A 110 18.92 12.23 -35.76
CA HIS A 110 19.16 12.18 -37.20
C HIS A 110 20.62 12.47 -37.54
N SER A 111 21.08 11.88 -38.64
CA SER A 111 22.31 12.21 -39.35
C SER A 111 21.96 12.94 -40.65
N ASN A 112 22.92 13.05 -41.57
CA ASN A 112 22.65 13.56 -42.93
C ASN A 112 21.98 12.50 -43.83
N LYS A 113 22.03 11.22 -43.45
CA LYS A 113 21.51 10.11 -44.25
C LYS A 113 20.24 9.52 -43.66
N ASP A 114 20.20 9.40 -42.34
CA ASP A 114 19.17 8.64 -41.64
C ASP A 114 18.54 9.43 -40.50
N ALA A 115 17.26 9.19 -40.26
CA ALA A 115 16.56 9.58 -39.04
C ALA A 115 16.15 8.33 -38.27
N ILE A 116 16.38 8.32 -36.96
CA ILE A 116 16.07 7.20 -36.07
C ILE A 116 15.18 7.68 -34.91
N SER A 117 14.20 6.85 -34.55
CA SER A 117 13.34 7.11 -33.40
C SER A 117 13.21 5.87 -32.53
N VAL A 118 13.22 6.08 -31.21
CA VAL A 118 12.97 5.05 -30.21
C VAL A 118 11.76 5.47 -29.37
N ALA A 119 10.79 4.57 -29.25
CA ALA A 119 9.57 4.75 -28.49
C ALA A 119 9.41 3.64 -27.43
N ILE A 120 9.04 4.02 -26.21
CA ILE A 120 8.77 3.09 -25.10
C ILE A 120 7.38 3.40 -24.55
N GLY A 121 6.46 2.44 -24.65
CA GLY A 121 5.16 2.51 -24.03
C GLY A 121 5.22 2.02 -22.58
N GLU A 122 4.81 2.86 -21.64
CA GLU A 122 4.82 2.57 -20.22
C GLU A 122 3.41 2.63 -19.65
N GLN A 123 3.10 1.66 -18.79
CA GLN A 123 1.99 1.74 -17.85
C GLN A 123 2.48 2.45 -16.58
N ASN A 124 1.79 3.53 -16.22
CA ASN A 124 1.91 4.14 -14.90
C ASN A 124 1.21 3.23 -13.90
N MET A 125 1.97 2.68 -12.95
CA MET A 125 1.43 1.84 -11.88
C MET A 125 0.37 2.58 -11.04
N ASP A 126 0.27 3.90 -11.11
CA ASP A 126 -0.79 4.64 -10.45
C ASP A 126 -2.19 4.48 -11.09
N LYS A 127 -2.28 4.10 -12.37
CA LYS A 127 -3.57 3.96 -13.08
C LYS A 127 -4.15 2.54 -13.09
N SER A 128 -3.35 1.48 -13.00
CA SER A 128 -3.90 0.12 -12.73
C SER A 128 -4.63 0.06 -11.38
N ILE A 129 -4.32 1.01 -10.51
CA ILE A 129 -4.78 1.09 -9.13
C ILE A 129 -5.98 2.06 -8.99
N SER A 130 -6.51 2.63 -10.08
CA SER A 130 -7.65 3.56 -10.02
C SER A 130 -9.00 2.91 -9.67
N ASN A 131 -9.04 1.60 -9.38
CA ASN A 131 -10.20 0.92 -8.80
C ASN A 131 -10.25 0.99 -7.26
N ILE A 132 -9.34 1.74 -6.61
CA ILE A 132 -9.49 2.06 -5.18
C ILE A 132 -10.75 2.94 -5.02
N LYS A 133 -11.86 2.31 -4.62
CA LYS A 133 -13.12 2.96 -4.29
C LYS A 133 -12.91 3.95 -3.14
N ASN A 134 -13.27 5.23 -3.37
CA ASN A 134 -13.50 6.28 -2.38
C ASN A 134 -12.40 6.47 -1.29
N VAL A 135 -11.27 7.06 -1.68
CA VAL A 135 -10.17 7.47 -0.78
C VAL A 135 -10.47 8.75 0.01
N ASN A 136 -11.56 9.47 -0.31
CA ASN A 136 -11.83 10.81 0.24
C ASN A 136 -11.90 10.86 1.77
N TRP A 137 -12.38 9.81 2.44
CA TRP A 137 -12.50 9.78 3.90
C TRP A 137 -11.14 9.67 4.62
N THR A 138 -10.09 9.18 3.93
CA THR A 138 -8.75 9.05 4.51
C THR A 138 -7.96 10.37 4.51
N ARG A 139 -8.40 11.36 3.71
CA ARG A 139 -7.72 12.65 3.60
C ARG A 139 -7.79 13.41 4.92
N GLY A 140 -6.63 13.83 5.43
CA GLY A 140 -6.52 14.60 6.67
C GLY A 140 -6.49 13.76 7.95
N ILE A 141 -6.62 12.43 7.88
CA ILE A 141 -6.42 11.55 9.05
C ILE A 141 -4.93 11.35 9.34
N LEU A 142 -4.12 11.19 8.29
CA LEU A 142 -2.67 11.07 8.44
C LEU A 142 -2.05 12.40 8.82
N ILE A 143 -1.20 12.35 9.84
CA ILE A 143 -0.45 13.51 10.31
C ILE A 143 0.68 13.79 9.31
N LYS A 144 0.69 15.00 8.76
CA LYS A 144 1.79 15.45 7.90
C LYS A 144 3.06 15.53 8.75
N ARG A 145 4.16 14.96 8.25
CA ARG A 145 5.46 15.09 8.92
C ARG A 145 6.01 16.51 8.74
N GLU A 146 6.31 17.16 9.85
CA GLU A 146 6.91 18.49 9.88
C GLU A 146 8.42 18.41 9.63
N GLU A 147 8.98 19.41 8.96
CA GLU A 147 10.41 19.48 8.64
C GLU A 147 11.27 19.54 9.91
N ASP A 148 10.84 20.32 10.91
CA ASP A 148 11.50 20.45 12.21
C ASP A 148 10.83 19.55 13.26
N SER A 149 11.14 18.25 13.22
CA SER A 149 10.56 17.25 14.12
C SER A 149 11.61 16.21 14.52
N HIS A 150 11.32 15.43 15.57
CA HIS A 150 12.21 14.36 16.03
C HIS A 150 11.47 13.03 16.16
N LYS A 151 12.21 11.94 16.33
CA LYS A 151 11.68 10.57 16.52
C LYS A 151 10.69 10.39 17.69
N GLY A 152 10.58 11.38 18.58
CA GLY A 152 9.60 11.36 19.68
C GLY A 152 8.25 11.97 19.28
N THR A 153 8.21 12.79 18.22
CA THR A 153 7.00 13.44 17.71
C THR A 153 6.01 12.44 17.13
N TYR A 154 6.50 11.33 16.57
CA TYR A 154 5.70 10.35 15.82
C TYR A 154 5.35 9.10 16.64
N GLY A 155 5.23 9.27 17.96
CA GLY A 155 4.81 8.22 18.87
C GLY A 155 5.84 7.14 19.17
N ARG A 156 5.68 6.53 20.34
CA ARG A 156 6.48 5.42 20.85
C ARG A 156 5.56 4.22 21.03
N VAL A 157 5.80 3.16 20.28
CA VAL A 157 5.01 1.92 20.33
C VAL A 157 5.75 0.87 21.16
N GLY A 158 5.05 0.23 22.10
CA GLY A 158 5.52 -0.95 22.81
C GLY A 158 4.84 -2.20 22.27
N VAL A 159 5.61 -3.22 21.95
CA VAL A 159 5.12 -4.50 21.43
C VAL A 159 5.43 -5.57 22.45
N ILE A 160 4.43 -6.00 23.22
CA ILE A 160 4.54 -7.11 24.18
C ILE A 160 4.02 -8.37 23.48
N ALA A 161 4.96 -9.14 22.94
CA ALA A 161 4.67 -10.22 22.00
C ALA A 161 5.75 -11.31 22.04
N GLY A 162 5.40 -12.46 21.50
CA GLY A 162 6.31 -13.57 21.27
C GLY A 162 6.52 -14.49 22.47
N SER A 163 6.89 -15.71 22.13
CA SER A 163 7.24 -16.81 23.02
C SER A 163 8.20 -17.73 22.26
N GLU A 164 8.69 -18.79 22.90
CA GLU A 164 9.49 -19.80 22.20
C GLU A 164 8.69 -20.39 21.02
N GLY A 165 9.34 -20.49 19.86
CA GLY A 165 8.68 -20.89 18.60
C GLY A 165 7.89 -19.77 17.90
N MET A 166 7.61 -18.65 18.57
CA MET A 166 6.80 -17.53 18.05
C MET A 166 7.56 -16.20 17.95
N ALA A 167 8.89 -16.23 17.83
CA ALA A 167 9.74 -15.03 17.70
C ALA A 167 9.46 -14.22 16.41
N GLY A 168 8.69 -14.75 15.45
CA GLY A 168 8.25 -14.03 14.26
C GLY A 168 7.19 -12.96 14.55
N ALA A 169 6.27 -13.23 15.47
CA ALA A 169 5.16 -12.33 15.81
C ALA A 169 5.62 -10.94 16.32
N PRO A 170 6.54 -10.83 17.31
CA PRO A 170 7.06 -9.54 17.75
C PRO A 170 7.81 -8.81 16.62
N TYR A 171 8.50 -9.54 15.74
CA TYR A 171 9.20 -8.95 14.59
C TYR A 171 8.22 -8.34 13.58
N LEU A 172 7.20 -9.08 13.14
CA LEU A 172 6.22 -8.59 12.16
C LEU A 172 5.42 -7.40 12.71
N THR A 173 4.99 -7.48 13.97
CA THR A 173 4.27 -6.38 14.65
C THR A 173 5.16 -5.14 14.77
N SER A 174 6.42 -5.30 15.17
CA SER A 174 7.32 -4.14 15.36
C SER A 174 7.75 -3.51 14.04
N LYS A 175 8.06 -4.33 13.02
CA LYS A 175 8.51 -3.82 11.72
C LYS A 175 7.37 -3.14 10.96
N SER A 176 6.15 -3.65 11.04
CA SER A 176 4.96 -2.99 10.48
C SER A 176 4.67 -1.65 11.16
N ALA A 177 4.84 -1.55 12.47
CA ALA A 177 4.70 -0.27 13.19
C ALA A 177 5.73 0.78 12.72
N LEU A 178 7.00 0.39 12.55
CA LEU A 178 8.02 1.27 11.97
C LEU A 178 7.67 1.72 10.55
N ARG A 179 7.25 0.79 9.68
CA ARG A 179 6.88 1.08 8.28
C ARG A 179 5.62 1.96 8.17
N THR A 180 4.78 1.95 9.19
CA THR A 180 3.58 2.80 9.29
C THR A 180 3.90 4.21 9.79
N GLY A 181 5.15 4.45 10.25
CA GLY A 181 5.64 5.78 10.58
C GLY A 181 5.80 6.06 12.07
N SER A 182 5.79 5.04 12.94
CA SER A 182 6.17 5.22 14.34
C SER A 182 7.58 5.79 14.47
N GLY A 183 7.76 6.74 15.38
CA GLY A 183 9.05 7.36 15.63
C GLY A 183 10.01 6.45 16.41
N LEU A 184 9.50 5.72 17.41
CA LEU A 184 10.23 4.69 18.13
C LEU A 184 9.36 3.45 18.32
N VAL A 185 9.96 2.26 18.20
CA VAL A 185 9.28 1.00 18.47
C VAL A 185 10.15 0.15 19.40
N TYR A 186 9.52 -0.34 20.46
CA TYR A 186 10.13 -1.19 21.47
C TYR A 186 9.51 -2.57 21.39
N SER A 187 10.32 -3.59 21.15
CA SER A 187 9.88 -4.99 21.22
C SER A 187 10.23 -5.54 22.59
N ILE A 188 9.22 -5.76 23.42
CA ILE A 188 9.31 -6.22 24.81
C ILE A 188 8.98 -7.71 24.82
N VAL A 189 10.01 -8.54 24.86
CA VAL A 189 9.92 -9.99 24.64
C VAL A 189 10.39 -10.77 25.86
N PRO A 190 9.96 -12.03 26.07
CA PRO A 190 10.51 -12.84 27.15
C PRO A 190 12.01 -13.06 26.95
N LYS A 191 12.74 -13.19 28.07
CA LYS A 191 14.19 -13.39 28.07
C LYS A 191 14.66 -14.54 27.16
N SER A 192 13.85 -15.60 27.04
CA SER A 192 14.14 -16.78 26.21
C SER A 192 14.30 -16.49 24.71
N ILE A 193 13.66 -15.43 24.18
CA ILE A 193 13.75 -15.06 22.76
C ILE A 193 14.48 -13.73 22.53
N PHE A 194 15.08 -13.15 23.57
CA PHE A 194 15.71 -11.83 23.52
C PHE A 194 16.80 -11.75 22.44
N THR A 195 17.76 -12.68 22.45
CA THR A 195 18.87 -12.70 21.48
C THR A 195 18.37 -12.88 20.05
N ILE A 196 17.40 -13.79 19.82
CA ILE A 196 16.81 -14.02 18.50
C ILE A 196 16.12 -12.75 18.00
N SER A 197 15.40 -12.07 18.90
CA SER A 197 14.71 -10.82 18.58
C SER A 197 15.69 -9.70 18.25
N GLN A 198 16.83 -9.60 18.94
CA GLN A 198 17.90 -8.64 18.62
C GLN A 198 18.53 -8.92 17.25
N ILE A 199 18.76 -10.19 16.90
CA ILE A 199 19.32 -10.55 15.59
C ILE A 199 18.34 -10.19 14.46
N LYS A 200 17.04 -10.39 14.67
CA LYS A 200 16.00 -10.08 13.68
C LYS A 200 15.77 -8.57 13.49
N ASN A 201 16.10 -7.75 14.48
CA ASN A 201 15.73 -6.33 14.49
C ASN A 201 16.96 -5.43 14.51
N THR A 202 17.12 -4.61 13.47
CA THR A 202 18.17 -3.59 13.44
C THR A 202 17.70 -2.28 14.06
N GLU A 203 16.51 -1.80 13.71
CA GLU A 203 16.00 -0.48 14.13
C GLU A 203 15.11 -0.55 15.38
N VAL A 204 14.43 -1.68 15.61
CA VAL A 204 13.54 -1.86 16.77
C VAL A 204 14.37 -2.02 18.04
N ILE A 205 14.01 -1.30 19.09
CA ILE A 205 14.67 -1.40 20.39
C ILE A 205 14.14 -2.63 21.12
N VAL A 206 14.95 -3.67 21.22
CA VAL A 206 14.54 -4.91 21.91
C VAL A 206 14.82 -4.79 23.40
N LYS A 207 13.83 -5.15 24.21
CA LYS A 207 13.87 -5.25 25.67
C LYS A 207 13.41 -6.65 26.07
N SER A 208 14.05 -7.22 27.08
CA SER A 208 13.62 -8.49 27.67
C SER A 208 12.83 -8.26 28.95
N PHE A 209 11.88 -9.13 29.26
CA PHE A 209 11.29 -9.23 30.59
C PHE A 209 11.44 -10.64 31.16
N GLU A 210 11.50 -10.74 32.47
CA GLU A 210 11.38 -11.99 33.23
C GLU A 210 10.20 -11.91 34.20
N CYS A 211 9.81 -10.71 34.60
CA CYS A 211 8.69 -10.46 35.50
C CYS A 211 7.82 -9.27 35.07
N LEU A 212 6.66 -9.13 35.71
CA LEU A 212 5.69 -8.07 35.43
C LEU A 212 6.26 -6.65 35.61
N SER A 213 7.11 -6.44 36.62
CA SER A 213 7.69 -5.12 36.87
C SER A 213 8.58 -4.65 35.72
N ASP A 214 9.25 -5.56 35.00
CA ASP A 214 10.06 -5.21 33.82
C ASP A 214 9.17 -4.65 32.71
N ILE A 215 8.03 -5.31 32.45
CA ILE A 215 7.05 -4.87 31.44
C ILE A 215 6.54 -3.47 31.78
N MET A 216 6.15 -3.24 33.04
CA MET A 216 5.65 -1.94 33.48
C MET A 216 6.73 -0.85 33.39
N ALA A 217 7.98 -1.17 33.77
CA ALA A 217 9.10 -0.25 33.67
C ALA A 217 9.41 0.12 32.21
N HIS A 218 9.42 -0.87 31.31
CA HIS A 218 9.65 -0.65 29.88
C HIS A 218 8.51 0.10 29.20
N SER A 219 7.29 0.05 29.75
CA SER A 219 6.10 0.71 29.20
C SER A 219 5.88 2.15 29.69
N LYS A 220 6.74 2.67 30.57
CA LYS A 220 6.57 4.00 31.19
C LYS A 220 6.54 5.14 30.16
N ASP A 221 7.49 5.15 29.25
CA ASP A 221 7.68 6.20 28.24
C ASP A 221 6.99 5.88 26.90
N ILE A 222 6.18 4.82 26.86
CA ILE A 222 5.46 4.35 25.67
C ILE A 222 4.12 5.09 25.55
N ASP A 223 3.71 5.39 24.33
CA ASP A 223 2.45 6.09 24.05
C ASP A 223 1.30 5.10 23.82
N VAL A 224 1.60 3.92 23.25
CA VAL A 224 0.62 2.86 22.96
C VAL A 224 1.28 1.48 23.02
N VAL A 225 0.53 0.48 23.47
CA VAL A 225 1.00 -0.91 23.55
C VAL A 225 0.21 -1.84 22.63
N ALA A 226 0.90 -2.56 21.76
CA ALA A 226 0.39 -3.77 21.13
C ALA A 226 0.68 -4.97 22.04
N LEU A 227 -0.35 -5.73 22.39
CA LEU A 227 -0.26 -6.86 23.33
C LEU A 227 -0.90 -8.11 22.73
N GLY A 228 -0.18 -9.23 22.75
CA GLY A 228 -0.77 -10.53 22.48
C GLY A 228 -0.24 -11.34 21.30
N PRO A 229 0.34 -10.78 20.21
CA PRO A 229 0.89 -11.58 19.12
C PRO A 229 1.89 -12.65 19.60
N GLY A 230 1.52 -13.93 19.52
CA GLY A 230 2.40 -15.06 19.84
C GLY A 230 2.87 -15.15 21.30
N ILE A 231 2.19 -14.56 22.28
CA ILE A 231 2.58 -14.68 23.71
C ILE A 231 2.23 -16.05 24.31
N GLY A 232 1.39 -16.85 23.64
CA GLY A 232 0.87 -18.11 24.15
C GLY A 232 -0.26 -17.95 25.15
N VAL A 233 -0.95 -19.05 25.47
CA VAL A 233 -2.09 -19.08 26.38
C VAL A 233 -1.85 -20.13 27.48
N ASN A 234 -1.33 -19.66 28.61
CA ASN A 234 -1.15 -20.41 29.86
C ASN A 234 -1.50 -19.52 31.07
N GLN A 235 -1.51 -20.10 32.27
CA GLN A 235 -1.91 -19.40 33.49
C GLN A 235 -1.09 -18.12 33.76
N ASN A 236 0.24 -18.20 33.61
CA ASN A 236 1.13 -17.06 33.83
C ASN A 236 0.87 -15.94 32.81
N THR A 237 0.65 -16.29 31.54
CA THR A 237 0.33 -15.29 30.50
C THR A 237 -1.04 -14.67 30.69
N ILE A 238 -2.02 -15.42 31.19
CA ILE A 238 -3.36 -14.90 31.51
C ILE A 238 -3.26 -13.87 32.63
N GLU A 239 -2.56 -14.20 33.71
CA GLU A 239 -2.32 -13.29 34.83
C GLU A 239 -1.53 -12.05 34.38
N MET A 240 -0.55 -12.23 33.49
CA MET A 240 0.21 -11.13 32.91
C MET A 240 -0.67 -10.18 32.11
N VAL A 241 -1.46 -10.68 31.17
CA VAL A 241 -2.35 -9.87 30.33
C VAL A 241 -3.38 -9.15 31.19
N LYS A 242 -3.97 -9.85 32.17
CA LYS A 242 -4.92 -9.24 33.12
C LYS A 242 -4.26 -8.08 33.89
N HIS A 243 -3.09 -8.31 34.46
CA HIS A 243 -2.37 -7.27 35.21
C HIS A 243 -2.05 -6.05 34.34
N ILE A 244 -1.60 -6.25 33.10
CA ILE A 244 -1.32 -5.15 32.17
C ILE A 244 -2.60 -4.35 31.88
N LEU A 245 -3.72 -5.01 31.58
CA LEU A 245 -4.97 -4.33 31.26
C LEU A 245 -5.50 -3.49 32.44
N GLU A 246 -5.38 -3.98 33.67
CA GLU A 246 -5.84 -3.28 34.89
C GLU A 246 -4.94 -2.07 35.23
N ASN A 247 -3.62 -2.23 35.11
CA ASN A 247 -2.64 -1.30 35.69
C ASN A 247 -2.00 -0.34 34.68
N LEU A 248 -1.92 -0.71 33.39
CA LEU A 248 -1.26 0.13 32.40
C LEU A 248 -2.19 1.24 31.87
N LYS A 249 -1.91 2.49 32.28
CA LYS A 249 -2.69 3.69 31.91
C LYS A 249 -2.27 4.27 30.55
N LYS A 250 -2.25 3.43 29.51
CA LYS A 250 -1.88 3.76 28.12
C LYS A 250 -2.82 3.06 27.15
N PRO A 251 -3.15 3.62 25.98
CA PRO A 251 -3.90 2.90 24.94
C PRO A 251 -3.31 1.53 24.59
N ILE A 252 -4.18 0.53 24.36
CA ILE A 252 -3.77 -0.84 24.02
C ILE A 252 -4.45 -1.32 22.74
N VAL A 253 -3.67 -1.97 21.87
CA VAL A 253 -4.17 -2.84 20.79
C VAL A 253 -3.96 -4.29 21.25
N LEU A 254 -5.05 -4.98 21.58
CA LEU A 254 -5.05 -6.35 22.08
C LEU A 254 -5.40 -7.31 20.95
N ASP A 255 -4.47 -8.20 20.60
CA ASP A 255 -4.61 -9.14 19.49
C ASP A 255 -4.33 -10.58 19.92
N ALA A 256 -4.73 -11.53 19.08
CA ALA A 256 -4.28 -12.92 19.14
C ALA A 256 -4.44 -13.57 20.52
N ASP A 257 -3.33 -14.07 21.08
CA ASP A 257 -3.30 -14.72 22.38
C ASP A 257 -3.67 -13.78 23.52
N GLY A 258 -3.50 -12.46 23.36
CA GLY A 258 -4.00 -11.46 24.31
C GLY A 258 -5.52 -11.50 24.45
N ILE A 259 -6.24 -11.64 23.33
CA ILE A 259 -7.70 -11.80 23.33
C ILE A 259 -8.08 -13.16 23.92
N ASN A 260 -7.39 -14.23 23.53
CA ASN A 260 -7.66 -15.57 24.05
C ASN A 260 -7.44 -15.63 25.58
N CYS A 261 -6.42 -14.95 26.12
CA CYS A 261 -6.14 -14.89 27.55
C CYS A 261 -7.28 -14.27 28.36
N ILE A 262 -7.99 -13.28 27.81
CA ILE A 262 -9.10 -12.63 28.51
C ILE A 262 -10.47 -13.25 28.23
N SER A 263 -10.56 -14.26 27.37
CA SER A 263 -11.83 -14.91 27.00
C SER A 263 -12.60 -15.44 28.22
N GLN A 264 -11.89 -15.84 29.28
CA GLN A 264 -12.47 -16.32 30.54
C GLN A 264 -12.63 -15.24 31.62
N CYS A 265 -12.03 -14.04 31.45
CA CYS A 265 -12.03 -12.95 32.44
C CYS A 265 -12.33 -11.58 31.82
N ARG A 266 -13.35 -11.54 30.96
CA ARG A 266 -13.73 -10.41 30.09
C ARG A 266 -14.03 -9.11 30.84
N ASP A 267 -14.40 -9.21 32.11
CA ASP A 267 -14.70 -8.07 32.98
C ASP A 267 -13.50 -7.13 33.17
N VAL A 268 -12.28 -7.61 32.89
CA VAL A 268 -11.08 -6.77 32.87
C VAL A 268 -11.15 -5.63 31.84
N LEU A 269 -11.94 -5.80 30.76
CA LEU A 269 -12.16 -4.73 29.80
C LEU A 269 -13.10 -3.65 30.36
N LEU A 270 -14.06 -4.04 31.20
CA LEU A 270 -15.02 -3.13 31.82
C LEU A 270 -14.38 -2.24 32.89
N SER A 271 -13.37 -2.76 33.59
CA SER A 271 -12.66 -2.02 34.64
C SER A 271 -11.62 -1.04 34.10
N ARG A 272 -11.44 -0.99 32.79
CA ARG A 272 -10.41 -0.22 32.11
C ARG A 272 -10.98 1.07 31.52
N ASN A 273 -10.45 2.21 31.97
CA ASN A 273 -10.86 3.52 31.46
C ASN A 273 -10.12 3.92 30.17
N GLU A 274 -8.99 3.28 29.89
CA GLU A 274 -8.11 3.64 28.79
C GLU A 274 -8.52 2.94 27.50
N THR A 275 -8.30 3.63 26.38
CA THR A 275 -8.62 3.13 25.04
C THR A 275 -8.09 1.71 24.84
N THR A 276 -8.98 0.83 24.39
CA THR A 276 -8.64 -0.54 24.03
C THR A 276 -9.23 -0.86 22.66
N ILE A 277 -8.37 -1.26 21.73
CA ILE A 277 -8.76 -1.80 20.43
C ILE A 277 -8.51 -3.30 20.49
N ILE A 278 -9.52 -4.12 20.21
CA ILE A 278 -9.37 -5.57 20.07
C ILE A 278 -9.45 -5.95 18.59
N THR A 279 -8.61 -6.88 18.15
CA THR A 279 -8.50 -7.28 16.73
C THR A 279 -8.84 -8.75 16.48
N PRO A 280 -10.01 -9.26 16.93
CA PRO A 280 -10.30 -10.69 16.86
C PRO A 280 -10.49 -11.18 15.43
N HIS A 281 -10.01 -12.38 15.12
CA HIS A 281 -10.59 -13.17 14.02
C HIS A 281 -11.89 -13.85 14.48
N PRO A 282 -12.72 -14.43 13.59
CA PRO A 282 -14.02 -14.99 13.97
C PRO A 282 -13.98 -16.06 15.06
N GLY A 283 -12.89 -16.84 15.14
CA GLY A 283 -12.67 -17.83 16.18
C GLY A 283 -12.31 -17.22 17.54
N GLU A 284 -11.48 -16.18 17.57
CA GLU A 284 -11.22 -15.40 18.80
C GLU A 284 -12.50 -14.72 19.29
N MET A 285 -13.27 -14.12 18.38
CA MET A 285 -14.57 -13.53 18.70
C MET A 285 -15.52 -14.58 19.28
N SER A 286 -15.61 -15.75 18.64
CA SER A 286 -16.43 -16.87 19.10
C SER A 286 -16.12 -17.28 20.53
N ARG A 287 -14.82 -17.42 20.87
CA ARG A 287 -14.39 -17.72 22.24
C ARG A 287 -14.71 -16.59 23.20
N LEU A 288 -14.54 -15.34 22.78
CA LEU A 288 -14.77 -14.16 23.61
C LEU A 288 -16.25 -14.02 24.01
N ILE A 289 -17.20 -14.25 23.10
CA ILE A 289 -18.64 -14.08 23.42
C ILE A 289 -19.42 -15.38 23.57
N ASN A 290 -18.77 -16.54 23.41
CA ASN A 290 -19.40 -17.86 23.45
C ASN A 290 -20.56 -17.99 22.44
N VAL A 291 -20.29 -17.61 21.19
CA VAL A 291 -21.22 -17.70 20.05
C VAL A 291 -20.55 -18.51 18.94
N ASP A 292 -21.31 -19.33 18.21
CA ASP A 292 -20.78 -20.13 17.12
C ASP A 292 -20.14 -19.27 16.01
N ILE A 293 -19.05 -19.78 15.41
CA ILE A 293 -18.31 -19.06 14.37
C ILE A 293 -19.20 -18.79 13.15
N SER A 294 -20.08 -19.72 12.77
CA SER A 294 -20.96 -19.56 11.61
C SER A 294 -22.00 -18.45 11.83
N GLU A 295 -22.47 -18.30 13.07
CA GLU A 295 -23.38 -17.23 13.46
C GLU A 295 -22.69 -15.87 13.47
N ILE A 296 -21.44 -15.80 13.98
CA ILE A 296 -20.60 -14.59 13.89
C ILE A 296 -20.38 -14.19 12.44
N GLN A 297 -20.03 -15.15 11.57
CA GLN A 297 -19.74 -14.88 10.17
C GLN A 297 -20.96 -14.36 9.39
N LYS A 298 -22.17 -14.81 9.74
CA LYS A 298 -23.43 -14.32 9.15
C LYS A 298 -23.78 -12.91 9.62
N ASN A 299 -23.43 -12.56 10.85
CA ASN A 299 -23.89 -11.34 11.53
C ASN A 299 -22.72 -10.50 12.09
N ARG A 300 -21.68 -10.28 11.28
CA ARG A 300 -20.41 -9.68 11.72
C ARG A 300 -20.57 -8.26 12.26
N GLU A 301 -21.39 -7.41 11.62
CA GLU A 301 -21.63 -6.05 12.11
C GLU A 301 -22.34 -6.06 13.47
N LYS A 302 -23.37 -6.91 13.62
CA LYS A 302 -24.14 -7.06 14.85
C LYS A 302 -23.24 -7.42 16.03
N TYR A 303 -22.43 -8.47 15.90
CA TYR A 303 -21.57 -8.92 17.00
C TYR A 303 -20.43 -7.96 17.30
N SER A 304 -19.89 -7.29 16.28
CA SER A 304 -18.90 -6.22 16.49
C SER A 304 -19.49 -5.06 17.30
N MET A 305 -20.69 -4.62 16.95
CA MET A 305 -21.44 -3.57 17.67
C MET A 305 -21.76 -3.97 19.11
N GLU A 306 -22.22 -5.20 19.32
CA GLU A 306 -22.57 -5.71 20.65
C GLU A 306 -21.35 -5.77 21.57
N VAL A 307 -20.23 -6.32 21.09
CA VAL A 307 -18.98 -6.44 21.86
C VAL A 307 -18.39 -5.06 22.16
N ALA A 308 -18.36 -4.17 21.17
CA ALA A 308 -17.85 -2.82 21.34
C ALA A 308 -18.64 -2.05 22.40
N LYS A 309 -19.99 -2.08 22.32
CA LYS A 309 -20.87 -1.47 23.33
C LYS A 309 -20.72 -2.09 24.71
N ARG A 310 -20.72 -3.43 24.76
CA ARG A 310 -20.71 -4.17 26.02
C ARG A 310 -19.44 -3.88 26.81
N TYR A 311 -18.28 -3.86 26.16
CA TYR A 311 -16.99 -3.76 26.84
C TYR A 311 -16.33 -2.38 26.72
N GLY A 312 -16.96 -1.41 26.03
CA GLY A 312 -16.38 -0.07 25.84
C GLY A 312 -15.09 -0.09 25.00
N VAL A 313 -14.97 -1.03 24.07
CA VAL A 313 -13.77 -1.22 23.23
C VAL A 313 -14.06 -0.93 21.77
N ILE A 314 -13.01 -0.70 20.99
CA ILE A 314 -13.11 -0.71 19.52
C ILE A 314 -12.80 -2.13 19.04
N VAL A 315 -13.68 -2.68 18.21
CA VAL A 315 -13.55 -4.01 17.62
C VAL A 315 -13.08 -3.89 16.18
N VAL A 316 -12.05 -4.65 15.82
CA VAL A 316 -11.60 -4.88 14.44
C VAL A 316 -11.75 -6.38 14.13
N LEU A 317 -12.94 -6.77 13.67
CA LEU A 317 -13.27 -8.16 13.38
C LEU A 317 -12.68 -8.59 12.02
N LYS A 318 -11.52 -9.25 12.07
CA LYS A 318 -10.72 -9.68 10.92
C LYS A 318 -11.49 -10.64 10.00
N GLY A 319 -11.16 -10.62 8.71
CA GLY A 319 -11.77 -11.43 7.65
C GLY A 319 -12.00 -10.62 6.36
N SER A 320 -12.46 -11.27 5.30
CA SER A 320 -12.85 -10.57 4.05
C SER A 320 -13.92 -9.53 4.35
N GLY A 321 -13.71 -8.26 4.02
CA GLY A 321 -14.56 -7.18 4.54
C GLY A 321 -14.41 -7.03 6.05
N THR A 322 -13.21 -6.70 6.53
CA THR A 322 -12.95 -6.50 7.97
C THR A 322 -13.88 -5.44 8.54
N VAL A 323 -14.54 -5.72 9.65
CA VAL A 323 -15.51 -4.81 10.28
C VAL A 323 -14.82 -4.08 11.44
N VAL A 324 -14.91 -2.75 11.45
CA VAL A 324 -14.40 -1.89 12.53
C VAL A 324 -15.57 -1.19 13.21
N CYS A 325 -15.68 -1.26 14.53
CA CYS A 325 -16.79 -0.67 15.29
C CYS A 325 -16.38 -0.18 16.68
N ASP A 326 -16.83 0.99 17.10
CA ASP A 326 -16.64 1.56 18.45
C ASP A 326 -17.89 1.45 19.35
N GLY A 327 -18.90 0.71 18.90
CA GLY A 327 -20.18 0.62 19.58
C GLY A 327 -21.17 1.73 19.21
N LYS A 328 -20.84 2.59 18.25
CA LYS A 328 -21.77 3.57 17.67
C LYS A 328 -21.71 3.55 16.15
N ASP A 329 -20.51 3.66 15.61
CA ASP A 329 -20.23 3.68 14.19
C ASP A 329 -19.68 2.32 13.72
N ILE A 330 -19.98 1.98 12.47
CA ILE A 330 -19.44 0.80 11.80
C ILE A 330 -18.74 1.24 10.52
N TYR A 331 -17.58 0.65 10.27
CA TYR A 331 -16.85 0.73 9.02
C TYR A 331 -16.57 -0.68 8.50
N ILE A 332 -16.74 -0.88 7.19
CA ILE A 332 -16.44 -2.14 6.52
C ILE A 332 -15.27 -1.88 5.57
N ASN A 333 -14.17 -2.59 5.80
CA ASN A 333 -12.97 -2.43 4.99
C ASN A 333 -13.18 -3.00 3.58
N THR A 334 -12.85 -2.22 2.57
CA THR A 334 -13.04 -2.62 1.16
C THR A 334 -11.75 -3.05 0.46
N THR A 335 -10.62 -3.06 1.19
CA THR A 335 -9.30 -3.44 0.66
C THR A 335 -8.89 -4.83 1.16
N GLY A 336 -7.91 -5.40 0.48
CA GLY A 336 -7.36 -6.72 0.77
C GLY A 336 -7.85 -7.79 -0.21
N ASN A 337 -7.09 -8.88 -0.25
CA ASN A 337 -7.28 -9.97 -1.20
C ASN A 337 -7.01 -11.34 -0.56
N PRO A 338 -7.43 -12.45 -1.20
CA PRO A 338 -7.27 -13.79 -0.65
C PRO A 338 -5.82 -14.17 -0.31
N GLY A 339 -4.84 -13.65 -1.05
CA GLY A 339 -3.41 -13.92 -0.83
C GLY A 339 -2.88 -13.45 0.53
N MET A 340 -3.59 -12.53 1.19
CA MET A 340 -3.25 -12.09 2.55
C MET A 340 -3.58 -13.13 3.64
N SER A 341 -4.18 -14.26 3.27
CA SER A 341 -4.49 -15.39 4.16
C SER A 341 -3.23 -16.21 4.48
N THR A 342 -2.18 -15.52 4.90
CA THR A 342 -0.85 -16.06 5.22
C THR A 342 -0.53 -15.84 6.69
N SER A 343 0.40 -16.63 7.24
CA SER A 343 0.77 -16.53 8.65
C SER A 343 1.40 -15.16 8.96
N GLY A 344 0.98 -14.55 10.07
CA GLY A 344 1.51 -13.29 10.56
C GLY A 344 0.90 -12.03 9.94
N SER A 345 -0.06 -12.11 9.00
CA SER A 345 -0.74 -10.90 8.49
C SER A 345 -1.53 -10.18 9.59
N GLY A 346 -2.08 -10.91 10.56
CA GLY A 346 -2.70 -10.32 11.76
C GLY A 346 -1.70 -9.50 12.60
N ASP A 347 -0.49 -10.01 12.79
CA ASP A 347 0.58 -9.31 13.53
C ASP A 347 0.95 -7.98 12.84
N VAL A 348 0.97 -7.97 11.51
CA VAL A 348 1.17 -6.76 10.71
C VAL A 348 0.05 -5.75 10.93
N LEU A 349 -1.22 -6.17 10.87
CA LEU A 349 -2.36 -5.29 11.14
C LEU A 349 -2.28 -4.68 12.54
N THR A 350 -1.92 -5.47 13.55
CA THR A 350 -1.77 -5.01 14.94
C THR A 350 -0.70 -3.92 15.05
N GLY A 351 0.45 -4.10 14.41
CA GLY A 351 1.51 -3.09 14.39
C GLY A 351 1.12 -1.82 13.64
N VAL A 352 0.38 -1.93 12.52
CA VAL A 352 -0.15 -0.78 11.78
C VAL A 352 -1.09 0.04 12.65
N ILE A 353 -2.08 -0.59 13.29
CA ILE A 353 -3.06 0.11 14.15
C ILE A 353 -2.36 0.76 15.34
N ALA A 354 -1.45 0.02 16.00
CA ALA A 354 -0.68 0.56 17.12
C ALA A 354 0.14 1.78 16.69
N SER A 355 0.77 1.74 15.52
CA SER A 355 1.52 2.89 15.01
C SER A 355 0.66 4.13 14.82
N LEU A 356 -0.49 4.01 14.16
CA LEU A 356 -1.39 5.13 13.90
C LEU A 356 -1.92 5.71 15.22
N LEU A 357 -2.32 4.85 16.16
CA LEU A 357 -2.77 5.27 17.48
C LEU A 357 -1.66 5.98 18.27
N GLY A 358 -0.43 5.46 18.22
CA GLY A 358 0.73 6.06 18.88
C GLY A 358 1.16 7.39 18.27
N GLN A 359 0.90 7.61 16.98
CA GLN A 359 1.08 8.89 16.31
C GLN A 359 0.06 9.95 16.77
N GLY A 360 -0.96 9.57 17.55
CA GLY A 360 -1.99 10.48 18.08
C GLY A 360 -3.27 10.52 17.25
N ILE A 361 -3.44 9.61 16.28
CA ILE A 361 -4.68 9.48 15.52
C ILE A 361 -5.76 8.91 16.45
N GLY A 362 -6.98 9.46 16.36
CA GLY A 362 -8.13 9.00 17.15
C GLY A 362 -8.36 7.50 16.97
N ALA A 363 -8.70 6.79 18.05
CA ALA A 363 -8.64 5.33 18.09
C ALA A 363 -9.51 4.62 17.04
N LEU A 364 -10.72 5.13 16.79
CA LEU A 364 -11.59 4.58 15.75
C LEU A 364 -10.99 4.80 14.35
N ASP A 365 -10.44 5.98 14.09
CA ASP A 365 -9.82 6.30 12.80
C ASP A 365 -8.50 5.54 12.60
N ALA A 366 -7.71 5.34 13.65
CA ALA A 366 -6.52 4.49 13.63
C ALA A 366 -6.88 3.03 13.28
N ALA A 367 -7.97 2.50 13.84
CA ALA A 367 -8.46 1.16 13.52
C ALA A 367 -8.96 1.05 12.07
N LYS A 368 -9.77 2.00 11.60
CA LYS A 368 -10.29 2.05 10.22
C LYS A 368 -9.15 2.17 9.21
N LEU A 369 -8.29 3.16 9.41
CA LEU A 369 -7.17 3.44 8.53
C LEU A 369 -6.15 2.31 8.56
N GLY A 370 -5.91 1.70 9.72
CA GLY A 370 -5.01 0.55 9.83
C GLY A 370 -5.50 -0.67 9.05
N ALA A 371 -6.78 -1.01 9.17
CA ALA A 371 -7.39 -2.08 8.37
C ALA A 371 -7.31 -1.78 6.86
N TYR A 372 -7.57 -0.51 6.49
CA TYR A 372 -7.52 -0.06 5.11
C TYR A 372 -6.12 -0.12 4.51
N LEU A 373 -5.12 0.44 5.19
CA LEU A 373 -3.73 0.46 4.75
C LEU A 373 -3.13 -0.95 4.69
N HIS A 374 -3.46 -1.80 5.67
CA HIS A 374 -3.05 -3.21 5.67
C HIS A 374 -3.60 -3.93 4.42
N GLY A 375 -4.90 -3.81 4.14
CA GLY A 375 -5.51 -4.41 2.95
C GLY A 375 -4.95 -3.82 1.65
N LEU A 376 -4.77 -2.50 1.57
CA LEU A 376 -4.25 -1.83 0.40
C LEU A 376 -2.79 -2.24 0.12
N ALA A 377 -1.96 -2.37 1.16
CA ALA A 377 -0.60 -2.88 1.02
C ALA A 377 -0.60 -4.33 0.48
N GLY A 378 -1.52 -5.17 0.94
CA GLY A 378 -1.71 -6.51 0.39
C GLY A 378 -2.19 -6.52 -1.07
N ASP A 379 -3.06 -5.60 -1.46
CA ASP A 379 -3.52 -5.46 -2.84
C ASP A 379 -2.39 -5.03 -3.78
N ILE A 380 -1.54 -4.11 -3.34
CA ILE A 380 -0.35 -3.70 -4.09
C ILE A 380 0.65 -4.87 -4.18
N ALA A 381 0.86 -5.61 -3.08
CA ALA A 381 1.71 -6.78 -3.06
C ALA A 381 1.26 -7.86 -4.06
N LYS A 382 -0.06 -8.07 -4.16
CA LYS A 382 -0.68 -8.99 -5.13
C LYS A 382 -0.35 -8.62 -6.58
N GLU A 383 -0.29 -7.34 -6.91
CA GLU A 383 0.02 -6.91 -8.29
C GLU A 383 1.44 -7.31 -8.71
N GLU A 384 2.40 -7.33 -7.77
CA GLU A 384 3.77 -7.72 -8.07
C GLU A 384 4.01 -9.24 -7.91
N LYS A 385 3.50 -9.83 -6.83
CA LYS A 385 3.82 -11.22 -6.43
C LYS A 385 2.78 -12.26 -6.86
N GLY A 386 1.60 -11.81 -7.30
CA GLY A 386 0.42 -12.67 -7.46
C GLY A 386 -0.18 -13.11 -6.12
N GLU A 387 -1.36 -13.72 -6.11
CA GLU A 387 -2.06 -14.06 -4.85
C GLU A 387 -1.39 -15.19 -4.06
N TYR A 388 -0.80 -16.18 -4.72
CA TYR A 388 -0.24 -17.35 -4.07
C TYR A 388 1.08 -17.08 -3.34
N GLY A 389 1.83 -16.05 -3.76
CA GLY A 389 3.18 -15.78 -3.28
C GLY A 389 3.27 -14.81 -2.12
N ILE A 390 2.15 -14.21 -1.69
CA ILE A 390 2.16 -13.14 -0.68
C ILE A 390 2.42 -13.73 0.70
N ILE A 391 3.42 -13.16 1.38
CA ILE A 391 3.69 -13.40 2.80
C ILE A 391 3.55 -12.10 3.60
N ALA A 392 3.48 -12.21 4.92
CA ALA A 392 3.27 -11.05 5.79
C ALA A 392 4.34 -9.95 5.62
N SER A 393 5.60 -10.32 5.36
CA SER A 393 6.66 -9.35 5.11
C SER A 393 6.47 -8.54 3.82
N ASP A 394 5.85 -9.11 2.78
CA ASP A 394 5.51 -8.35 1.58
C ASP A 394 4.52 -7.23 1.95
N ILE A 395 3.49 -7.54 2.74
CA ILE A 395 2.53 -6.54 3.22
C ILE A 395 3.29 -5.42 3.95
N ILE A 396 4.26 -5.75 4.81
CA ILE A 396 5.08 -4.77 5.51
C ILE A 396 5.85 -3.86 4.54
N ASP A 397 6.44 -4.43 3.50
CA ASP A 397 7.22 -3.68 2.51
C ASP A 397 6.35 -2.76 1.64
N TYR A 398 5.07 -3.07 1.47
CA TYR A 398 4.12 -2.25 0.72
C TYR A 398 3.33 -1.24 1.56
N ILE A 399 3.40 -1.26 2.90
CA ILE A 399 2.78 -0.24 3.76
C ILE A 399 3.17 1.19 3.34
N PRO A 400 4.46 1.54 3.13
CA PRO A 400 4.84 2.90 2.74
C PRO A 400 4.22 3.34 1.41
N THR A 401 4.10 2.42 0.45
CA THR A 401 3.46 2.68 -0.85
C THR A 401 1.96 2.89 -0.70
N ALA A 402 1.29 2.11 0.15
CA ALA A 402 -0.11 2.29 0.47
C ALA A 402 -0.37 3.67 1.13
N ILE A 403 0.48 4.08 2.07
CA ILE A 403 0.42 5.41 2.70
C ILE A 403 0.59 6.50 1.65
N LYS A 404 1.63 6.41 0.81
CA LYS A 404 1.91 7.40 -0.25
C LYS A 404 0.74 7.58 -1.22
N LYS A 405 -0.08 6.56 -1.44
CA LYS A 405 -1.24 6.64 -2.35
C LYS A 405 -2.42 7.43 -1.79
N ILE A 406 -2.49 7.62 -0.48
CA ILE A 406 -3.59 8.32 0.19
C ILE A 406 -3.21 9.69 0.74
N THR A 407 -1.91 10.02 0.71
CA THR A 407 -1.34 11.35 0.98
C THR A 407 -1.14 12.11 -0.33
#